data_AF-A0A4P5XAJ2-F1
#
_entry.id   AF-A0A4P5XAJ2-F1
#
_cell.length_a   1.000
_cell.length_b   1.000
_cell.length_c   1.000
_cell.angle_alpha   90.00
_cell.angle_beta   90.00
_cell.angle_gamma   90.00
#
_symmetry.space_group_name_H-M   'P 1'
#
loop_
_entity.id
_entity.type
_entity.pdbx_description
1 polymer ?
#
loop_
_entity_poly.entity_id
_entity_poly.type
_entity_poly.pdbx_seq_one_letter_code
_entity_poly.pdbx_strand_id
1 'polypeptide(L)'
;MQVKVPCAEPHGRFTLLMERFVIDVLQACQAVKGACTLVGISWDQAWHVLERAVARGLARKQATAIARIGVDEKAFRKGHRYLTIVNDVDRGTVEFVA
;
A
#
# COMPACT_ATOMS: atom_id res chain seq x y z
N MET A 1 21.12 5.38 -20.55
CA MET A 1 20.84 6.73 -19.99
C MET A 1 19.36 6.81 -19.68
N GLN A 2 18.98 7.18 -18.46
CA GLN A 2 17.57 7.34 -18.07
C GLN A 2 17.27 8.82 -17.86
N VAL A 3 16.12 9.27 -18.37
CA VAL A 3 15.69 10.67 -18.24
C VAL A 3 14.62 10.74 -17.15
N LYS A 4 14.78 11.69 -16.23
CA LYS A 4 13.76 11.98 -15.21
C LYS A 4 12.60 12.70 -15.89
N VAL A 5 11.39 12.13 -15.77
CA VAL A 5 10.15 12.74 -16.28
C VAL A 5 9.24 13.10 -15.11
N PRO A 6 8.44 14.17 -15.21
CA PRO A 6 7.56 14.59 -14.11
C PRO A 6 6.39 13.64 -13.87
N CYS A 7 6.04 12.82 -14.86
CA CYS A 7 4.83 12.00 -14.84
C CYS A 7 5.05 10.55 -14.43
N ALA A 8 6.27 10.11 -14.11
CA ALA A 8 6.57 8.74 -13.72
C ALA A 8 7.74 8.67 -12.73
N GLU A 9 7.70 7.69 -11.83
CA GLU A 9 8.83 7.43 -10.93
C GLU A 9 10.02 6.79 -11.67
N PRO A 10 11.26 6.92 -11.16
CA PRO A 10 12.40 6.21 -11.71
C PRO A 10 12.12 4.70 -11.84
N HIS A 11 12.40 4.14 -13.02
CA HIS A 11 12.11 2.73 -13.35
C HIS A 11 10.61 2.35 -13.29
N GLY A 12 9.72 3.34 -13.21
CA GLY A 12 8.28 3.13 -13.24
C GLY A 12 7.81 2.69 -14.62
N ARG A 13 7.04 1.60 -14.66
CA ARG A 13 6.34 1.14 -15.87
C ARG A 13 5.01 1.86 -16.10
N PHE A 14 4.57 2.66 -15.13
CA PHE A 14 3.33 3.41 -15.15
C PHE A 14 3.58 4.88 -14.86
N THR A 15 2.69 5.73 -15.36
CA THR A 15 2.62 7.12 -14.97
C THR A 15 2.00 7.26 -13.57
N LEU A 16 2.28 8.36 -12.88
CA LEU A 16 1.69 8.66 -11.57
C LEU A 16 0.15 8.69 -11.62
N LEU A 17 -0.43 9.19 -12.71
CA LEU A 17 -1.88 9.19 -12.92
C LEU A 17 -2.43 7.77 -13.04
N MET A 18 -1.73 6.90 -13.78
CA MET A 18 -2.12 5.50 -13.92
C MET A 18 -1.99 4.76 -12.60
N GLU A 19 -0.92 4.96 -11.84
CA GLU A 19 -0.79 4.39 -10.49
C GLU A 19 -1.92 4.83 -9.57
N ARG A 20 -2.29 6.12 -9.62
CA ARG A 20 -3.41 6.65 -8.83
C ARG A 20 -4.71 5.93 -9.19
N PHE A 21 -5.00 5.81 -10.49
CA PHE A 21 -6.18 5.10 -10.96
C PHE A 21 -6.19 3.62 -10.52
N VAL A 22 -5.06 2.93 -10.60
CA VAL A 22 -4.92 1.55 -10.11
C VAL A 22 -5.25 1.44 -8.62
N ILE A 23 -4.79 2.38 -7.80
CA ILE A 23 -5.09 2.41 -6.36
C ILE A 23 -6.59 2.61 -6.13
N ASP A 24 -7.23 3.55 -6.85
CA ASP A 24 -8.66 3.80 -6.71
C ASP A 24 -9.49 2.56 -7.09
N VAL A 25 -9.09 1.82 -8.15
CA VAL A 25 -9.74 0.55 -8.54
C VAL A 25 -9.50 -0.54 -7.49
N LEU A 26 -8.29 -0.65 -6.94
CA LEU A 26 -7.97 -1.60 -5.87
C LEU A 26 -8.83 -1.35 -4.63
N GLN A 27 -9.10 -0.09 -4.28
CA GLN A 27 -9.97 0.28 -3.15
C GLN A 27 -11.45 -0.03 -3.41
N ALA A 28 -11.91 0.06 -4.66
CA ALA A 28 -13.27 -0.25 -5.06
C ALA A 28 -13.56 -1.76 -5.19
N CYS A 29 -12.52 -2.59 -5.31
CA CYS A 29 -12.65 -4.03 -5.53
C CYS A 29 -12.51 -4.84 -4.23
N GLN A 30 -13.28 -5.93 -4.12
CA GLN A 30 -13.14 -6.86 -3.00
C GLN A 30 -11.87 -7.73 -3.08
N ALA A 31 -11.32 -7.92 -4.28
CA ALA A 31 -10.14 -8.75 -4.50
C ALA A 31 -9.20 -8.13 -5.53
N VAL A 32 -7.88 -8.27 -5.29
CA VAL A 32 -6.82 -7.77 -6.19
C VAL A 32 -6.97 -8.35 -7.59
N LYS A 33 -7.40 -9.60 -7.72
CA LYS A 33 -7.66 -10.23 -9.03
C LYS A 33 -8.72 -9.48 -9.84
N GLY A 34 -9.79 -8.99 -9.19
CA GLY A 34 -10.83 -8.20 -9.85
C GLY A 34 -10.28 -6.88 -10.38
N ALA A 35 -9.50 -6.17 -9.56
CA ALA A 35 -8.83 -4.94 -9.99
C ALA A 35 -7.84 -5.19 -11.15
N CYS A 36 -7.05 -6.26 -11.08
CA CYS A 36 -6.12 -6.65 -12.14
C CYS A 36 -6.85 -6.90 -13.46
N THR A 37 -7.98 -7.60 -13.43
CA THR A 37 -8.80 -7.85 -14.62
C THR A 37 -9.38 -6.55 -15.20
N LEU A 38 -9.86 -5.64 -14.36
CA LEU A 38 -10.44 -4.36 -14.81
C LEU A 38 -9.42 -3.43 -15.45
N VAL A 39 -8.22 -3.35 -14.87
CA VAL A 39 -7.14 -2.47 -15.37
C VAL A 39 -6.35 -3.15 -16.50
N GLY A 40 -6.31 -4.49 -16.53
CA GLY A 40 -5.50 -5.25 -17.49
C GLY A 40 -4.02 -5.34 -17.11
N ILE A 41 -3.72 -5.48 -15.81
CA ILE A 41 -2.34 -5.60 -15.30
C ILE A 41 -2.13 -6.94 -14.58
N SER A 42 -0.87 -7.38 -14.47
CA SER A 42 -0.55 -8.57 -13.69
C SER A 42 -0.62 -8.28 -12.19
N TRP A 43 -0.75 -9.36 -11.40
CA TRP A 43 -0.75 -9.27 -9.95
C TRP A 43 0.52 -8.59 -9.40
N ASP A 44 1.71 -8.95 -9.91
CA ASP A 44 2.97 -8.34 -9.49
C ASP A 44 3.04 -6.84 -9.81
N GLN A 45 2.48 -6.43 -10.95
CA GLN A 45 2.40 -5.01 -11.30
C GLN A 45 1.50 -4.25 -10.33
N ALA A 46 0.32 -4.80 -9.99
CA ALA A 46 -0.57 -4.21 -8.99
C ALA A 46 0.11 -4.12 -7.61
N TRP A 47 0.83 -5.17 -7.22
CA TRP A 47 1.56 -5.21 -5.96
C TRP A 47 2.64 -4.13 -5.88
N HIS A 48 3.46 -3.98 -6.92
CA HIS A 48 4.48 -2.92 -6.94
C HIS A 48 3.88 -1.50 -6.91
N VAL A 49 2.75 -1.28 -7.57
CA VAL A 49 2.03 0.00 -7.47
C VAL A 49 1.58 0.26 -6.04
N LEU A 50 1.05 -0.77 -5.37
CA LEU A 50 0.59 -0.69 -3.99
C LEU A 50 1.76 -0.44 -3.01
N GLU A 51 2.88 -1.15 -3.15
CA GLU A 51 4.09 -0.94 -2.34
C GLU A 51 4.59 0.51 -2.45
N ARG A 52 4.69 1.03 -3.67
CA ARG A 52 5.08 2.43 -3.89
C ARG A 52 4.08 3.41 -3.29
N ALA A 53 2.78 3.14 -3.42
CA ALA A 53 1.74 3.96 -2.83
C ALA A 53 1.84 4.02 -1.31
N VAL A 54 2.07 2.88 -0.66
CA VAL A 54 2.27 2.77 0.79
C VAL A 54 3.55 3.50 1.21
N ALA A 55 4.67 3.29 0.51
CA ALA A 55 5.93 3.98 0.79
C ALA A 55 5.78 5.51 0.72
N ARG A 56 5.09 6.01 -0.32
CA ARG A 56 4.74 7.43 -0.44
C ARG A 56 3.83 7.92 0.68
N GLY A 57 2.87 7.09 1.10
CA GLY A 57 1.97 7.38 2.22
C GLY A 57 2.73 7.52 3.54
N LEU A 58 3.59 6.55 3.84
CA LEU A 58 4.45 6.55 5.03
C LEU A 58 5.40 7.74 5.05
N ALA A 59 6.05 8.06 3.91
CA ALA A 59 6.96 9.19 3.81
C ALA A 59 6.29 10.56 4.06
N ARG A 60 4.98 10.69 3.78
CA ARG A 60 4.20 11.90 4.07
C ARG A 60 3.55 11.89 5.44
N LYS A 61 3.51 10.74 6.13
CA LYS A 61 2.81 10.59 7.39
C LYS A 61 3.59 11.32 8.50
N GLN A 62 2.92 12.27 9.16
CA GLN A 62 3.51 12.97 10.29
C GLN A 62 3.25 12.21 11.58
N ALA A 63 4.24 12.15 12.46
CA ALA A 63 4.07 11.62 13.80
C ALA A 63 3.18 12.57 14.60
N THR A 64 2.07 12.04 15.14
CA THR A 64 1.16 12.78 16.01
C THR A 64 0.95 11.99 17.30
N ALA A 65 0.61 12.68 18.39
CA ALA A 65 0.20 12.00 19.62
C ALA A 65 -1.10 11.21 19.36
N ILE A 66 -1.11 9.93 19.74
CA ILE A 66 -2.26 9.03 19.58
C ILE A 66 -2.83 8.76 20.96
N ALA A 67 -4.11 9.11 21.15
CA ALA A 67 -4.79 8.95 22.43
C ALA A 67 -5.09 7.47 22.75
N ARG A 68 -5.43 6.69 21.72
CA ARG A 68 -5.80 5.28 21.84
C ARG A 68 -5.10 4.42 20.78
N ILE A 69 -4.25 3.52 21.24
CA ILE A 69 -3.57 2.55 20.38
C ILE A 69 -4.23 1.18 20.48
N GLY A 70 -4.37 0.52 19.34
CA GLY A 70 -4.72 -0.89 19.23
C GLY A 70 -3.45 -1.67 18.93
N VAL A 71 -3.29 -2.83 19.57
CA VAL A 71 -2.19 -3.76 19.31
C VAL A 71 -2.79 -5.13 19.05
N ASP A 72 -2.47 -5.71 17.89
CA ASP A 72 -2.92 -7.03 17.47
C ASP A 72 -1.73 -7.88 17.01
N GLU A 73 -1.87 -9.20 17.18
CA GLU A 73 -0.88 -10.17 16.72
C GLU A 73 -1.53 -11.13 15.72
N LYS A 74 -1.04 -11.10 14.47
CA LYS A 74 -1.60 -11.91 13.38
C LYS A 74 -0.62 -12.99 12.95
N ALA A 75 -1.04 -14.24 13.11
CA ALA A 75 -0.34 -15.38 12.53
C ALA A 75 -0.48 -15.37 11.00
N PHE A 76 0.64 -15.31 10.26
CA PHE A 76 0.61 -15.17 8.79
C PHE A 76 1.06 -16.42 8.03
N ARG A 77 1.67 -17.40 8.72
CA ARG A 77 2.02 -18.70 8.14
C ARG A 77 2.02 -19.77 9.22
N LYS A 78 1.79 -21.02 8.83
CA LYS A 78 2.01 -22.18 9.70
C LYS A 78 3.43 -22.15 10.30
N GLY A 79 3.56 -22.62 11.54
CA GLY A 79 4.82 -22.66 12.26
C GLY A 79 5.10 -21.44 13.14
N HIS A 80 4.05 -20.85 13.76
CA HIS A 80 4.20 -19.80 14.78
C HIS A 80 4.99 -18.58 14.30
N ARG A 81 4.66 -18.07 13.10
CA ARG A 81 5.18 -16.81 12.59
C ARG A 81 4.10 -15.74 12.66
N TYR A 82 4.40 -14.67 13.36
CA TYR A 82 3.45 -13.63 13.72
C TYR A 82 3.92 -12.27 13.22
N LEU A 83 2.96 -11.40 12.93
CA LEU A 83 3.16 -9.97 12.79
C LEU A 83 2.45 -9.25 13.91
N THR A 84 3.13 -8.28 14.51
CA THR A 84 2.53 -7.29 15.40
C THR A 84 2.06 -6.11 14.59
N ILE A 85 0.80 -5.73 14.75
CA ILE A 85 0.21 -4.55 14.12
C ILE A 85 -0.18 -3.58 15.22
N VAL A 86 0.29 -2.33 15.12
CA VAL A 86 -0.14 -1.23 16.00
C VAL A 86 -0.91 -0.22 15.17
N ASN A 87 -2.09 0.17 15.62
CA ASN A 87 -2.96 1.12 14.93
C ASN A 87 -3.47 2.22 15.85
N ASP A 88 -3.77 3.39 15.27
CA ASP A 88 -4.62 4.40 15.87
C ASP A 88 -6.07 3.91 15.79
N VAL A 89 -6.72 3.72 16.93
CA VAL A 89 -8.10 3.19 16.99
C VAL A 89 -9.11 4.23 16.53
N ASP A 90 -8.82 5.52 16.76
CA ASP A 90 -9.72 6.62 16.45
C ASP A 90 -9.70 6.97 14.97
N ARG A 91 -8.52 6.90 14.35
CA ARG A 91 -8.32 7.25 12.93
C ARG A 91 -8.37 6.05 11.99
N GLY A 92 -8.28 4.84 12.53
CA GLY A 92 -8.21 3.61 11.73
C GLY A 92 -6.92 3.52 10.89
N THR A 93 -5.84 4.16 11.32
CA THR A 93 -4.55 4.16 10.62
C THR A 93 -3.57 3.19 11.26
N VAL A 94 -2.79 2.48 10.44
CA VAL A 94 -1.70 1.62 10.93
C VAL A 94 -0.46 2.46 11.20
N GLU A 95 0.10 2.33 12.38
CA GLU A 95 1.27 3.07 12.87
C GLU A 95 2.55 2.25 12.80
N PHE A 96 2.44 0.94 13.02
CA PHE A 96 3.60 0.05 13.02
C PHE A 96 3.20 -1.37 12.61
N VAL A 97 4.11 -2.03 11.89
CA VAL A 97 4.01 -3.45 11.50
C VAL A 97 5.40 -4.07 11.61
N ALA A 98 5.55 -5.17 12.36
CA ALA A 98 6.78 -5.96 12.45
C ALA A 98 6.51 -7.46 12.65
#